data_AF-A0A031LRJ1-F1
#
_entry.id   AF-A0A031LRJ1-F1
#
_cell.length_a   1.000
_cell.length_b   1.000
_cell.length_c   1.000
_cell.angle_alpha   90.00
_cell.angle_beta   90.00
_cell.angle_gamma   90.00
#
_symmetry.space_group_name_H-M   'P 1'
#
loop_
_entity.id
_entity.type
_entity.pdbx_description
1 polymer ?
#
loop_
_entity_poly.entity_id
_entity_poly.type
_entity_poly.pdbx_seq_one_letter_code
_entity_poly.pdbx_strand_id
1 'polypeptide(L)' 'GELTAYTELLEESRQEAMNRMIDKARGLGANAIVGIRFSTSNITQGASELFVYGTAVYVTPNAPKIPDPFTS' A
#
# COMPACT_ATOMS: atom_id res chain seq x y z
N GLY A 1 29.33 1.88 -2.81
CA GLY A 1 28.93 2.76 -3.92
C GLY A 1 27.76 2.15 -4.67
N GLU A 2 28.00 1.05 -5.38
CA GLU A 2 27.00 0.36 -6.22
C GLU A 2 25.82 -0.25 -5.44
N LEU A 3 26.09 -0.90 -4.30
CA LEU A 3 25.05 -1.53 -3.47
C LEU A 3 24.05 -0.53 -2.88
N THR A 4 24.50 0.67 -2.53
CA THR A 4 23.64 1.74 -1.99
C THR A 4 22.70 2.27 -3.07
N ALA A 5 23.24 2.58 -4.26
CA ALA A 5 22.44 3.01 -5.41
C ALA A 5 21.43 1.94 -5.86
N TYR A 6 21.81 0.66 -5.81
CA TYR A 6 20.90 -0.46 -6.10
C TYR A 6 19.77 -0.57 -5.06
N THR A 7 20.08 -0.35 -3.79
CA THR A 7 19.08 -0.36 -2.70
C THR A 7 18.12 0.82 -2.85
N GLU A 8 18.63 2.01 -3.17
CA GLU A 8 17.82 3.21 -3.43
C GLU A 8 16.86 2.99 -4.59
N LEU A 9 17.33 2.41 -5.70
CA LEU A 9 16.51 2.12 -6.87
C LEU A 9 15.38 1.13 -6.57
N LEU A 10 15.64 0.12 -5.73
CA LEU A 10 14.60 -0.82 -5.29
C LEU A 10 13.56 -0.14 -4.40
N GLU A 11 13.98 0.76 -3.50
CA GLU A 11 13.06 1.53 -2.66
C GLU A 11 12.21 2.51 -3.47
N GLU A 12 12.79 3.19 -4.45
CA GLU A 12 12.06 4.06 -5.38
C GLU A 12 11.03 3.26 -6.18
N SER A 13 11.43 2.12 -6.74
CA SER A 13 10.54 1.23 -7.48
C SER A 13 9.37 0.72 -6.62
N ARG A 14 9.65 0.40 -5.34
CA ARG A 14 8.63 -0.01 -4.37
C ARG A 14 7.65 1.11 -4.07
N GLN A 15 8.15 2.32 -3.89
CA GLN A 15 7.33 3.48 -3.60
C GLN A 15 6.43 3.83 -4.80
N GLU A 16 6.96 3.74 -6.02
CA GLU A 16 6.20 3.99 -7.25
C GLU A 16 5.07 2.97 -7.43
N ALA A 17 5.35 1.68 -7.26
CA ALA A 17 4.33 0.63 -7.35
C ALA A 17 3.23 0.80 -6.31
N MET A 18 3.60 1.19 -5.08
CA MET A 18 2.64 1.47 -4.01
C MET A 18 1.78 2.70 -4.32
N ASN A 19 2.36 3.78 -4.82
CA ASN A 19 1.61 4.98 -5.23
C ASN A 19 0.58 4.65 -6.32
N ARG A 20 0.98 3.88 -7.35
CA ARG A 20 0.08 3.41 -8.41
C ARG A 20 -1.08 2.57 -7.86
N MET A 21 -0.84 1.73 -6.85
CA MET A 21 -1.90 0.96 -6.18
C MET A 21 -2.85 1.87 -5.38
N ILE A 22 -2.32 2.87 -4.67
CA ILE A 22 -3.10 3.84 -3.89
C ILE A 22 -4.00 4.67 -4.82
N ASP A 23 -3.47 5.16 -5.94
CA ASP A 23 -4.26 5.97 -6.88
C ASP A 23 -5.39 5.15 -7.52
N LYS A 24 -5.14 3.88 -7.83
CA LYS A 24 -6.21 2.95 -8.26
C LYS A 24 -7.27 2.77 -7.18
N ALA A 25 -6.88 2.55 -5.93
CA ALA A 25 -7.83 2.38 -4.83
C ALA A 25 -8.68 3.65 -4.60
N ARG A 26 -8.05 4.83 -4.67
CA ARG A 26 -8.75 6.12 -4.61
C ARG A 26 -9.74 6.29 -5.76
N GLY A 27 -9.35 5.92 -6.98
CA GLY A 27 -10.24 5.93 -8.15
C GLY A 27 -11.47 5.03 -8.00
N LEU A 28 -11.40 4.00 -7.13
CA LEU A 28 -12.52 3.13 -6.77
C LEU A 28 -13.35 3.65 -5.58
N GLY A 29 -13.00 4.81 -5.00
CA GLY A 29 -13.66 5.37 -3.82
C GLY A 29 -13.28 4.70 -2.49
N ALA A 30 -12.22 3.89 -2.47
CA ALA A 30 -11.76 3.25 -1.24
C ALA A 30 -11.05 4.27 -0.32
N ASN A 31 -11.21 4.09 0.99
CA ASN A 31 -10.50 4.87 2.01
C ASN A 31 -9.39 4.05 2.72
N ALA A 32 -9.25 2.76 2.38
CA ALA A 32 -8.19 1.90 2.88
C ALA A 32 -7.85 0.79 1.88
N ILE A 33 -6.66 0.20 2.03
CA ILE A 33 -6.22 -1.00 1.32
C ILE A 33 -5.81 -2.02 2.37
N VAL A 34 -6.37 -3.23 2.30
CA VAL A 34 -6.06 -4.33 3.24
C VAL A 34 -5.39 -5.48 2.51
N GLY A 35 -4.65 -6.30 3.26
CA GLY A 35 -3.97 -7.48 2.71
C GLY A 35 -2.91 -7.14 1.67
N ILE A 36 -2.18 -6.02 1.85
CA ILE A 36 -1.10 -5.61 0.96
C ILE A 36 -0.02 -6.70 0.95
N ARG A 37 0.43 -7.08 -0.25
CA ARG A 37 1.54 -8.01 -0.47
C ARG A 37 2.48 -7.47 -1.52
N PHE A 38 3.77 -7.70 -1.27
CA PHE A 38 4.85 -7.47 -2.21
C PHE A 38 5.29 -8.82 -2.75
N SER A 39 5.38 -8.94 -4.07
CA SER A 39 5.91 -10.14 -4.72
C SER A 39 6.95 -9.73 -5.73
N THR A 40 8.10 -10.38 -5.70
CA THR A 40 9.12 -10.21 -6.75
C THR A 40 9.09 -11.40 -7.69
N SER A 41 9.34 -11.18 -8.98
CA SER A 41 9.55 -12.23 -9.96
C SER A 41 10.83 -11.96 -10.73
N ASN A 42 11.70 -12.96 -10.84
CA ASN A 42 12.94 -12.84 -11.61
C ASN A 42 12.63 -13.23 -13.06
N ILE A 43 12.78 -12.29 -13.98
CA ILE A 43 12.35 -12.47 -15.38
C ILE A 43 13.52 -12.91 -16.26
N THR A 44 14.72 -12.39 -16.01
CA THR A 44 15.96 -12.73 -16.72
C THR A 44 17.16 -12.34 -15.84
N GLN A 45 18.36 -12.88 -16.10
CA GLN A 45 19.59 -12.47 -15.40
C GLN A 45 19.73 -10.94 -15.37
N GLY A 46 19.52 -10.33 -14.20
CA GLY A 46 19.68 -8.89 -13.96
C GLY A 46 18.39 -8.07 -13.88
N ALA A 47 17.21 -8.65 -14.12
CA ALA A 47 15.93 -7.93 -14.01
C ALA A 47 14.94 -8.66 -13.08
N SER A 48 14.53 -7.98 -12.01
CA SER A 48 13.49 -8.42 -11.08
C SER A 48 12.30 -7.47 -11.18
N GLU A 49 11.10 -8.01 -11.42
CA GLU A 49 9.87 -7.23 -11.35
C GLU A 49 9.33 -7.24 -9.91
N LEU A 50 8.92 -6.08 -9.43
CA LEU A 50 8.24 -5.91 -8.15
C LEU A 50 6.75 -5.66 -8.37
N PHE A 51 5.93 -6.54 -7.84
CA PHE A 51 4.48 -6.42 -7.83
C PHE A 51 3.98 -6.02 -6.44
N VAL A 52 3.01 -5.12 -6.41
CA VAL A 52 2.28 -4.72 -5.19
C VAL A 52 0.79 -4.86 -5.45
N TYR A 53 0.10 -5.57 -4.57
CA TYR A 53 -1.36 -5.75 -4.67
C TYR A 53 -1.99 -5.81 -3.28
N GLY A 54 -3.30 -5.55 -3.23
CA GLY A 54 -4.11 -5.58 -2.02
C GLY A 54 -5.58 -5.41 -2.38
N THR A 55 -6.44 -5.38 -1.37
CA THR A 55 -7.89 -5.22 -1.54
C THR A 55 -8.30 -3.80 -1.15
N ALA A 56 -8.85 -3.05 -2.10
CA ALA A 56 -9.43 -1.73 -1.85
C ALA A 56 -10.75 -1.88 -1.08
N VAL A 57 -10.88 -1.19 0.05
CA VAL A 57 -12.05 -1.28 0.94
C VAL A 57 -12.50 0.10 1.41
N TYR A 58 -13.78 0.20 1.76
CA TYR A 58 -14.31 1.33 2.51
C TYR A 58 -14.60 0.90 3.94
N VAL A 59 -13.90 1.49 4.91
CA VAL A 59 -14.06 1.18 6.33
C VAL A 59 -14.74 2.33 7.08
N THR A 60 -15.53 1.98 8.09
CA THR A 60 -16.14 2.91 9.03
C THR A 60 -15.68 2.58 10.45
N PRO A 61 -15.47 3.57 11.33
CA PRO A 61 -15.12 3.32 12.73
C PRO A 61 -16.15 2.41 13.40
N ASN A 62 -15.68 1.34 14.04
CA ASN A 62 -16.48 0.52 14.94
C ASN A 62 -16.15 0.89 16.38
N ALA A 63 -16.53 2.10 16.78
CA ALA A 63 -16.44 2.55 18.17
C ALA A 63 -17.86 2.66 18.73
N PRO A 64 -18.15 2.06 19.91
CA PRO A 64 -19.40 2.36 20.60
C PRO A 64 -19.41 3.86 20.91
N LYS A 65 -20.53 4.52 20.60
CA LYS A 65 -20.76 5.88 21.11
C LYS A 65 -20.91 5.74 22.63
N ILE A 66 -19.88 6.12 23.37
CA ILE A 66 -20.00 6.28 24.83
C ILE A 66 -20.92 7.50 25.03
N PRO A 67 -22.06 7.35 25.71
CA PRO A 67 -22.91 8.48 26.04
C PRO A 67 -22.08 9.50 26.84
N ASP A 68 -22.22 10.79 26.53
CA ASP A 68 -21.64 11.83 27.37
C ASP A 68 -22.30 11.75 28.76
N PRO A 69 -21.53 11.52 29.84
CA PRO A 69 -22.09 11.37 31.19
C PRO A 69 -22.65 12.67 31.77
N PHE A 70 -22.51 13.81 31.06
CA PHE A 70 -22.92 15.12 31.53
C PHE A 70 -24.10 15.75 30.76
N THR A 71 -24.64 15.09 29.74
CA THR A 71 -25.83 15.59 29.04
C THR A 71 -27.09 15.13 29.78
N SER A 72 -27.68 16.04 30.57
CA SER A 72 -29.02 15.90 31.17
C SER A 72 -30.11 16.48 30.27
#